data_AF-A0A4U2Y9D0-F1
#
_entry.id   AF-A0A4U2Y9D0-F1
#
_cell.length_a   1.000
_cell.length_b   1.000
_cell.length_c   1.000
_cell.angle_alpha   90.00
_cell.angle_beta   90.00
_cell.angle_gamma   90.00
#
_symmetry.space_group_name_H-M   'P 1'
#
loop_
_entity.id
_entity.type
_entity.pdbx_description
1 polymer ?
#
loop_
_entity_poly.entity_id
_entity_poly.type
_entity_poly.pdbx_seq_one_letter_code
_entity_poly.pdbx_strand_id
1 'polypeptide(L)'
;MGVSDCNLFGNFKMEPQGRAIIKNKNTGKTINAHWTYYKCKCRDFFACSGAPQLGEPIFDYLTNHYLNAAAMSGIVTVHVDPSNNSDTSKSTIPGHRFMW
;
A
#
# COMPACT_ATOMS: atom_id res chain seq x y z
N MET A 1 -11.21 -1.00 21.31
CA MET A 1 -10.82 0.00 20.30
C MET A 1 -9.30 0.13 20.39
N GLY A 2 -8.57 -0.60 19.56
CA GLY A 2 -7.11 -0.57 19.59
C GLY A 2 -6.64 0.75 19.02
N VAL A 3 -6.13 1.63 19.89
CA VAL A 3 -5.41 2.83 19.48
C VAL A 3 -4.13 2.39 18.77
N SER A 4 -4.18 2.31 17.44
CA SER A 4 -2.98 2.15 16.62
C SER A 4 -2.13 3.41 16.79
N ASP A 5 -0.84 3.21 17.08
CA ASP A 5 0.19 4.21 17.40
C ASP A 5 0.33 5.41 16.43
N CYS A 6 -0.44 5.45 15.34
CA CYS A 6 -0.45 6.56 14.40
C CYS A 6 -1.30 7.76 14.85
N ASN A 7 -2.14 7.61 15.88
CA ASN A 7 -2.76 8.75 16.55
C ASN A 7 -1.76 9.63 17.33
N LEU A 8 -0.54 9.18 17.60
CA LEU A 8 0.50 10.00 18.24
C LEU A 8 1.11 11.07 17.32
N PHE A 9 1.02 10.89 15.99
CA PHE A 9 1.63 11.81 15.00
C PHE A 9 0.63 12.51 14.07
N GLY A 10 -0.67 12.22 14.20
CA GLY A 10 -1.75 12.81 13.39
C GLY A 10 -1.74 12.43 11.91
N ASN A 11 -0.68 11.77 11.41
CA ASN A 11 -0.53 11.29 10.04
C ASN A 11 0.31 10.01 9.97
N PHE A 12 -0.11 9.03 9.18
CA PHE A 12 0.65 7.86 8.77
C PHE A 12 1.78 8.30 7.83
N LYS A 13 3.01 8.37 8.36
CA LYS A 13 4.22 8.58 7.55
C LYS A 13 4.54 7.28 6.82
N MET A 14 4.31 7.26 5.52
CA MET A 14 4.46 6.10 4.65
C MET A 14 5.81 6.21 3.93
N GLU A 15 6.74 5.31 4.28
CA GLU A 15 8.08 5.26 3.69
C GLU A 15 8.11 4.15 2.63
N PRO A 16 8.57 4.43 1.39
CA PRO A 16 8.65 3.42 0.35
C PRO A 16 9.64 2.33 0.76
N GLN A 17 9.20 1.07 0.66
CA GLN A 17 10.01 -0.08 1.03
C GLN A 17 10.47 -0.87 -0.20
N GLY A 18 9.74 -0.75 -1.31
CA GLY A 18 10.08 -1.41 -2.57
C GLY A 18 8.84 -1.75 -3.38
N ARG A 19 8.91 -2.86 -4.10
CA ARG A 19 7.91 -3.23 -5.11
C ARG A 19 6.87 -4.21 -4.57
N ALA A 20 5.61 -4.01 -4.95
CA ALA A 20 4.50 -4.92 -4.67
C ALA A 20 4.01 -5.61 -5.94
N ILE A 21 3.79 -6.92 -5.81
CA ILE A 21 3.15 -7.76 -6.82
C ILE A 21 1.79 -8.17 -6.28
N ILE A 22 0.73 -7.68 -6.92
CA ILE A 22 -0.65 -7.97 -6.59
C ILE A 22 -1.09 -9.19 -7.39
N LYS A 23 -1.47 -10.24 -6.68
CA LYS A 23 -2.03 -11.47 -7.23
C LYS A 23 -3.48 -11.61 -6.78
N ASN A 24 -4.30 -12.15 -7.68
CA ASN A 24 -5.67 -12.53 -7.35
C ASN A 24 -5.62 -13.69 -6.35
N LYS A 25 -6.25 -13.55 -5.19
CA LYS A 25 -6.24 -14.58 -4.16
C LYS A 25 -6.95 -15.87 -4.59
N ASN A 26 -7.95 -15.79 -5.47
CA ASN A 26 -8.77 -16.93 -5.89
C ASN A 26 -8.12 -17.70 -7.06
N THR A 27 -7.47 -17.00 -7.99
CA THR A 27 -6.87 -17.62 -9.19
C THR A 27 -5.34 -17.70 -9.15
N GLY A 28 -4.69 -17.02 -8.21
CA GLY A 28 -3.23 -16.89 -8.14
C GLY A 28 -2.60 -16.07 -9.26
N LYS A 29 -3.41 -15.56 -10.21
CA LYS A 29 -2.93 -14.80 -11.36
C LYS A 29 -2.45 -13.42 -10.91
N THR A 30 -1.31 -12.98 -11.44
CA THR A 30 -0.83 -11.60 -11.24
C THR A 30 -1.81 -10.62 -11.87
N ILE A 31 -2.40 -9.77 -11.03
CA ILE A 31 -3.24 -8.64 -11.44
C ILE A 31 -2.33 -7.50 -11.89
N ASN A 32 -1.35 -7.17 -11.06
CA ASN A 32 -0.38 -6.13 -11.37
C ASN A 32 0.93 -6.40 -10.64
N ALA A 33 2.05 -6.22 -11.32
CA ALA A 33 3.38 -6.42 -10.74
C ALA A 33 4.11 -5.11 -10.45
N HIS A 34 3.60 -3.95 -10.85
CA HIS A 34 4.34 -2.67 -10.87
C HIS A 34 3.97 -1.73 -9.72
N TRP A 35 3.46 -2.27 -8.61
CA TRP A 35 3.06 -1.43 -7.50
C TRP A 35 4.25 -1.08 -6.63
N THR A 36 4.17 0.03 -5.92
CA THR A 36 5.08 0.39 -4.84
C THR A 36 4.38 0.12 -3.51
N TYR A 37 5.06 -0.52 -2.56
CA TYR A 37 4.55 -0.61 -1.20
C TYR A 37 5.32 0.29 -0.25
N TYR A 38 4.55 0.79 0.69
CA TYR A 38 4.94 1.70 1.73
C TYR A 38 4.59 1.08 3.06
N LYS A 39 5.42 1.38 4.04
CA LYS A 39 5.22 0.93 5.40
C LYS A 39 5.33 2.13 6.33
N CYS A 40 4.40 2.21 7.26
CA CYS A 40 4.47 3.14 8.36
C CYS A 40 5.20 2.49 9.54
N LYS A 41 5.88 3.32 10.36
CA LYS A 41 6.46 2.87 11.64
C LYS A 41 5.41 2.27 12.57
N CYS A 42 4.15 2.69 12.46
CA CYS A 42 3.00 2.11 13.17
C CYS A 42 2.62 0.70 12.67
N ARG A 43 3.41 0.10 11.77
CA ARG A 43 3.15 -1.17 11.07
C ARG A 43 1.95 -1.16 10.14
N ASP A 44 1.45 0.03 9.81
CA ASP A 44 0.47 0.18 8.74
C ASP A 44 1.16 -0.05 7.38
N PHE A 45 0.40 -0.60 6.44
CA PHE A 45 0.89 -0.97 5.12
C PHE A 45 -0.02 -0.38 4.06
N PHE A 46 0.61 0.15 3.03
CA PHE A 46 -0.05 0.75 1.89
C PHE A 46 0.65 0.32 0.62
N ALA A 47 -0.07 -0.06 -0.41
CA ALA A 47 0.50 -0.34 -1.71
C ALA A 47 -0.30 0.35 -2.79
N CYS A 48 0.35 0.93 -3.80
CA CYS A 48 -0.33 1.58 -4.91
C CYS A 48 0.38 1.39 -6.24
N SER A 49 -0.35 1.54 -7.34
CA SER A 49 0.21 1.50 -8.70
C SER A 49 0.95 2.77 -9.08
N GLY A 50 0.57 3.91 -8.49
CA GLY A 50 1.23 5.20 -8.70
C GLY A 50 2.44 5.46 -7.81
N ALA A 51 2.97 6.68 -7.90
CA ALA A 51 4.13 7.16 -7.15
C ALA A 51 3.82 8.45 -6.36
N PRO A 52 2.96 8.40 -5.33
CA PRO A 52 2.60 9.57 -4.52
C PRO A 52 3.79 10.24 -3.83
N GLN A 53 4.86 9.48 -3.56
CA GLN A 53 6.13 10.02 -3.07
C GLN A 53 6.77 11.08 -3.99
N LEU A 54 6.47 11.03 -5.30
CA LEU A 54 6.95 11.95 -6.32
C LEU A 54 5.91 13.03 -6.67
N GLY A 55 4.77 13.05 -5.97
CA GLY A 55 3.63 13.91 -6.29
C GLY A 55 2.73 13.36 -7.40
N GLU A 56 3.00 12.16 -7.92
CA GLU A 56 2.13 11.50 -8.90
C GLU A 56 0.84 10.98 -8.24
N PRO A 57 -0.25 10.86 -9.00
CA PRO A 57 -1.48 10.23 -8.52
C PRO A 57 -1.23 8.80 -8.03
N ILE A 58 -1.97 8.40 -7.00
CA ILE A 58 -1.88 7.07 -6.38
C ILE A 58 -2.43 5.99 -7.31
N PHE A 59 -3.46 6.33 -8.10
CA PHE A 59 -4.24 5.41 -8.92
C PHE A 59 -4.83 4.29 -8.06
N ASP A 60 -4.57 3.03 -8.40
CA ASP A 60 -5.03 1.86 -7.66
C ASP A 60 -4.24 1.70 -6.37
N TYR A 61 -4.91 1.41 -5.27
CA TYR A 61 -4.26 1.20 -3.98
C TYR A 61 -4.97 0.20 -3.08
N LEU A 62 -4.19 -0.31 -2.13
CA LEU A 62 -4.58 -1.28 -1.12
C LEU A 62 -4.02 -0.84 0.24
N THR A 63 -4.83 -1.01 1.28
CA THR A 63 -4.46 -0.76 2.67
C THR A 63 -4.31 -2.07 3.45
N ASN A 64 -3.74 -1.96 4.65
CA ASN A 64 -3.35 -3.02 5.59
C ASN A 64 -4.33 -4.21 5.72
N HIS A 65 -5.62 -4.00 5.49
CA HIS A 65 -6.67 -5.02 5.62
C HIS A 65 -6.55 -6.21 4.66
N TYR A 66 -5.83 -6.09 3.54
CA TYR A 66 -5.81 -7.11 2.49
C TYR A 66 -4.46 -7.79 2.30
N LEU A 67 -3.45 -7.46 3.11
CA LEU A 67 -2.07 -7.87 2.88
C LEU A 67 -1.73 -9.16 3.64
N ASN A 68 -2.10 -10.30 3.07
CA ASN A 68 -1.42 -11.56 3.37
C ASN A 68 -0.23 -11.68 2.41
N ALA A 69 0.92 -11.17 2.84
CA ALA A 69 2.01 -10.84 1.94
C ALA A 69 3.34 -11.46 2.36
N ALA A 70 4.00 -12.14 1.42
CA ALA A 70 5.35 -12.66 1.60
C ALA A 70 6.34 -11.63 1.03
N ALA A 71 7.17 -11.06 1.91
CA ALA A 71 8.25 -10.16 1.52
C ALA A 71 9.54 -10.95 1.33
N MET A 72 10.14 -10.88 0.14
CA MET A 72 11.45 -11.46 -0.15
C MET A 72 12.28 -10.41 -0.88
N SER A 73 13.39 -9.98 -0.26
CA SER A 73 14.38 -9.06 -0.85
C SER A 73 13.80 -7.75 -1.42
N GLY A 74 12.96 -7.04 -0.65
CA GLY A 74 12.40 -5.74 -1.06
C GLY A 74 11.24 -5.83 -2.05
N ILE A 75 10.81 -7.04 -2.41
CA ILE A 75 9.58 -7.29 -3.17
C ILE A 75 8.57 -7.98 -2.27
N VAL A 76 7.34 -7.47 -2.24
CA VAL A 76 6.24 -8.09 -1.51
C VAL A 76 5.22 -8.65 -2.49
N THR A 77 4.83 -9.91 -2.33
CA THR A 77 3.71 -10.49 -3.08
C THR A 77 2.46 -10.47 -2.23
N VAL A 78 1.42 -9.80 -2.71
CA VAL A 78 0.16 -9.58 -1.99
C VAL A 78 -0.95 -10.35 -2.70
N HIS A 79 -1.68 -11.19 -1.97
CA HIS A 79 -2.84 -11.88 -2.51
C HIS A 79 -4.11 -11.15 -2.08
N VAL A 80 -4.82 -10.54 -3.03
CA VAL A 80 -6.06 -9.79 -2.78
C VAL A 80 -7.18 -10.23 -3.71
N ASP A 81 -8.43 -9.98 -3.33
CA ASP A 81 -9.51 -9.95 -4.31
C ASP A 81 -9.40 -8.68 -5.15
N PRO A 82 -9.59 -8.76 -6.47
CA PRO A 82 -9.63 -7.58 -7.33
C PRO A 82 -10.73 -6.60 -6.93
N SER A 83 -11.81 -7.06 -6.32
CA SER A 83 -12.92 -6.22 -5.83
C SER A 83 -12.57 -5.33 -4.63
N ASN A 84 -11.47 -5.60 -3.94
CA ASN A 84 -11.02 -4.81 -2.79
C ASN A 84 -10.03 -3.70 -3.17
N ASN A 85 -9.67 -3.62 -4.45
CA ASN A 85 -8.84 -2.55 -4.96
C ASN A 85 -9.65 -1.25 -4.95
N SER A 86 -9.09 -0.21 -4.32
CA SER A 86 -9.65 1.14 -4.36
C SER A 86 -8.84 1.98 -5.32
N ASP A 87 -9.46 2.86 -6.08
CA ASP A 87 -8.75 3.78 -6.98
C ASP A 87 -8.92 5.24 -6.56
N THR A 88 -7.91 6.05 -6.83
CA THR A 88 -8.00 7.50 -6.71
C THR A 88 -7.04 8.21 -7.65
N SER A 89 -7.52 9.29 -8.28
CA SER A 89 -6.69 10.17 -9.11
C SER A 89 -5.93 11.22 -8.28
N LYS A 90 -6.03 11.17 -6.94
CA LYS A 90 -5.30 12.08 -6.05
C LYS A 90 -3.93 11.51 -5.72
N SER A 91 -2.95 12.39 -5.50
CA SER A 91 -1.62 12.03 -5.00
C SER A 91 -1.55 11.95 -3.47
N THR A 92 -2.67 12.24 -2.79
CA THR A 92 -2.77 12.26 -1.33
C THR A 92 -4.02 11.54 -0.86
N ILE A 93 -3.90 10.87 0.29
CA ILE A 93 -5.02 10.24 1.00
C ILE A 93 -5.12 10.87 2.39
N PRO A 94 -6.33 11.15 2.90
CA PRO A 94 -6.52 11.69 4.24
C PRO A 94 -5.76 10.87 5.29
N GLY A 95 -4.98 11.55 6.13
CA GLY A 95 -4.16 10.93 7.16
C GLY A 95 -2.89 10.24 6.67
N HIS A 96 -2.61 10.16 5.36
CA HIS A 96 -1.41 9.52 4.83
C HIS A 96 -0.45 10.55 4.26
N ARG A 97 0.82 10.49 4.67
CA ARG A 97 1.90 11.33 4.17
C ARG A 97 3.00 10.46 3.60
N PHE A 98 3.13 10.47 2.28
CA PHE A 98 4.18 9.78 1.55
C PHE A 98 5.46 10.62 1.58
N MET A 99 6.55 10.02 2.05
CA MET A 99 7.85 10.69 2.21
C MET A 99 8.86 10.07 1.24
N TRP A 100 9.80 10.90 0.78
CA TRP A 100 10.95 10.49 -0.04
C TRP A 100 12.15 10.18 0.85
#